data_AF-A0A8J8P877-F1
#
_entry.id   AF-A0A8J8P877-F1
#
_cell.length_a   1.000
_cell.length_b   1.000
_cell.length_c   1.000
_cell.angle_alpha   90.00
_cell.angle_beta   90.00
_cell.angle_gamma   90.00
#
_symmetry.space_group_name_H-M   'P 1'
#
loop_
_entity.id
_entity.type
_entity.pdbx_description
1 polymer ?
#
loop_
_entity_poly.entity_id
_entity_poly.type
_entity_poly.pdbx_seq_one_letter_code
_entity_poly.pdbx_strand_id
1 'polypeptide(L)'
;MDGDEVVFIDSSVLISCGRRESTRFRALAREAKQRDTVFRIPPAVYAEVTDDPAVEAYMATGSPVDAAVQEGWMTVTDSPSYANSNVSAVMDQTRSFIANASNRSEDLVEKADTQIVGLALECLLADTADSVTVVTNDIPLGDAAASLIPQYGFDTQQVTWCTGGEFAAELAADFVSEFE
;
A
#
# COMPACT_ATOMS: atom_id res chain seq x y z
N MET A 1 -2.77 25.58 -2.68
CA MET A 1 -3.04 24.64 -3.79
C MET A 1 -2.84 23.31 -3.13
N ASP A 2 -3.93 22.68 -2.69
CA ASP A 2 -3.87 21.30 -2.26
C ASP A 2 -3.55 20.50 -3.52
N GLY A 3 -2.32 19.98 -3.61
CA GLY A 3 -1.94 19.10 -4.70
C GLY A 3 -2.67 17.77 -4.57
N ASP A 4 -2.86 17.08 -5.69
CA ASP A 4 -3.54 15.78 -5.71
C ASP A 4 -2.60 14.73 -5.09
N GLU A 5 -2.85 14.37 -3.83
CA GLU A 5 -2.13 13.32 -3.11
C GLU A 5 -2.77 11.96 -3.41
N VAL A 6 -1.96 11.01 -3.87
CA VAL A 6 -2.38 9.61 -3.99
C VAL A 6 -1.81 8.79 -2.84
N VAL A 7 -2.70 8.10 -2.12
CA VAL A 7 -2.31 7.22 -1.01
C VAL A 7 -2.44 5.76 -1.45
N PHE A 8 -1.34 5.02 -1.42
CA PHE A 8 -1.31 3.57 -1.62
C PHE A 8 -1.30 2.84 -0.28
N ILE A 9 -2.17 1.86 -0.12
CA ILE A 9 -2.23 1.03 1.10
C ILE A 9 -1.71 -0.37 0.78
N ASP A 10 -0.74 -0.81 1.57
CA ASP A 10 -0.16 -2.13 1.49
C ASP A 10 -1.00 -3.21 2.21
N SER A 11 -0.85 -4.47 1.81
CA SER A 11 -1.54 -5.61 2.41
C SER A 11 -1.19 -5.76 3.89
N SER A 12 0.06 -5.52 4.29
CA SER A 12 0.49 -5.57 5.69
C SER A 12 -0.32 -4.66 6.63
N VAL A 13 -0.78 -3.50 6.13
CA VAL A 13 -1.61 -2.54 6.87
C VAL A 13 -3.04 -3.03 6.97
N LEU A 14 -3.61 -3.50 5.86
CA LEU A 14 -4.96 -4.05 5.80
C LEU A 14 -5.11 -5.29 6.68
N ILE A 15 -4.15 -6.21 6.62
CA ILE A 15 -4.09 -7.42 7.44
C ILE A 15 -4.00 -7.04 8.93
N SER A 16 -3.19 -6.04 9.30
CA SER A 16 -3.08 -5.57 10.69
C SER A 16 -4.37 -4.97 11.24
N CYS A 17 -5.26 -4.47 10.37
CA CYS A 17 -6.58 -3.98 10.74
C CYS A 17 -7.54 -5.12 11.12
N GLY A 18 -7.32 -6.34 10.60
CA GLY A 18 -8.20 -7.48 10.84
C GLY A 18 -9.60 -7.26 10.25
N ARG A 19 -10.64 -7.47 11.06
CA ARG A 19 -12.04 -7.42 10.59
C ARG A 19 -12.53 -5.99 10.35
N ARG A 20 -13.54 -5.85 9.50
CA ARG A 20 -14.17 -4.57 9.11
C ARG A 20 -14.66 -3.73 10.29
N GLU A 21 -15.19 -4.37 11.35
CA GLU A 21 -15.71 -3.67 12.53
C GLU A 21 -14.61 -3.21 13.48
N SER A 22 -13.35 -3.56 13.22
CA SER A 22 -12.24 -3.19 14.07
C SER A 22 -12.07 -1.67 14.11
N THR A 23 -11.60 -1.18 15.24
CA THR A 23 -11.24 0.23 15.42
C THR A 23 -10.21 0.67 14.38
N ARG A 24 -9.29 -0.23 13.99
CA ARG A 24 -8.24 0.02 13.00
C ARG A 24 -8.80 0.24 11.60
N PHE A 25 -9.69 -0.65 11.14
CA PHE A 25 -10.28 -0.52 9.81
C PHE A 25 -11.17 0.73 9.70
N ARG A 26 -11.92 1.05 10.77
CA ARG A 26 -12.69 2.29 10.85
C ARG A 26 -11.81 3.54 10.91
N ALA A 27 -10.62 3.46 11.50
CA ALA A 27 -9.66 4.55 11.50
C ALA A 27 -9.16 4.82 10.08
N LEU A 28 -8.83 3.78 9.28
CA LEU A 28 -8.50 3.96 7.85
C LEU A 28 -9.63 4.64 7.07
N ALA A 29 -10.88 4.18 7.23
CA ALA A 29 -12.03 4.80 6.57
C ALA A 29 -12.21 6.28 6.98
N ARG A 30 -11.91 6.61 8.26
CA ARG A 30 -11.92 7.98 8.76
C ARG A 30 -10.81 8.82 8.12
N GLU A 31 -9.60 8.29 8.00
CA GLU A 31 -8.49 9.00 7.35
C GLU A 31 -8.80 9.32 5.89
N ALA A 32 -9.34 8.36 5.13
CA ALA A 32 -9.77 8.58 3.74
C ALA A 32 -10.75 9.76 3.65
N LYS A 33 -11.75 9.78 4.54
CA LYS A 33 -12.74 10.85 4.62
C LYS A 33 -12.16 12.20 5.05
N GLN A 34 -11.23 12.21 6.01
CA GLN A 34 -10.62 13.46 6.50
C GLN A 34 -9.70 14.11 5.46
N ARG A 35 -9.02 13.28 4.66
CA ARG A 35 -8.15 13.70 3.56
C ARG A 35 -8.90 14.02 2.27
N ASP A 36 -10.18 13.64 2.20
CA ASP A 36 -10.99 13.69 0.97
C ASP A 36 -10.33 12.93 -0.19
N THR A 37 -9.72 11.78 0.13
CA THR A 37 -8.93 10.95 -0.80
C THR A 37 -9.50 9.54 -0.87
N VAL A 38 -9.47 8.95 -2.07
CA VAL A 38 -9.75 7.53 -2.28
C VAL A 38 -8.43 6.76 -2.23
N PHE A 39 -8.30 5.86 -1.26
CA PHE A 39 -7.09 5.05 -1.12
C PHE A 39 -6.97 4.02 -2.24
N ARG A 40 -5.76 3.86 -2.77
CA ARG A 40 -5.49 2.97 -3.90
C ARG A 40 -4.82 1.69 -3.41
N ILE A 41 -5.28 0.55 -3.92
CA ILE A 41 -4.64 -0.75 -3.69
C ILE A 41 -4.36 -1.41 -5.05
N PRO A 42 -3.15 -1.94 -5.29
CA PRO A 42 -2.87 -2.69 -6.49
C PRO A 42 -3.66 -4.01 -6.56
N PRO A 43 -3.87 -4.58 -7.76
CA PRO A 43 -4.53 -5.88 -7.91
C PRO A 43 -3.87 -7.01 -7.09
N ALA A 44 -2.54 -7.00 -6.94
CA ALA A 44 -1.84 -8.00 -6.12
C ALA A 44 -2.19 -7.87 -4.63
N VAL A 45 -2.23 -6.64 -4.08
CA VAL A 45 -2.65 -6.38 -2.69
C VAL A 45 -4.09 -6.82 -2.48
N TYR A 46 -4.99 -6.46 -3.41
CA TYR A 46 -6.40 -6.86 -3.33
C TYR A 46 -6.55 -8.38 -3.29
N ALA A 47 -5.84 -9.10 -4.17
CA ALA A 47 -5.86 -10.56 -4.17
C ALA A 47 -5.37 -11.14 -2.83
N GLU A 48 -4.26 -10.65 -2.27
CA GLU A 48 -3.71 -11.13 -1.00
C GLU A 48 -4.70 -11.02 0.17
N VAL A 49 -5.47 -9.92 0.23
CA VAL A 49 -6.39 -9.65 1.34
C VAL A 49 -7.81 -10.21 1.13
N THR A 50 -8.11 -10.74 -0.05
CA THR A 50 -9.40 -11.39 -0.35
C THR A 50 -9.31 -12.90 -0.52
N ASP A 51 -8.15 -13.45 -0.91
CA ASP A 51 -7.96 -14.88 -1.20
C ASP A 51 -7.61 -15.72 0.05
N ASP A 52 -7.58 -15.11 1.24
CA ASP A 52 -7.28 -15.85 2.48
C ASP A 52 -8.46 -16.79 2.87
N PRO A 53 -8.27 -18.12 2.85
CA PRO A 53 -9.33 -19.10 3.12
C PRO A 53 -9.84 -19.08 4.57
N ALA A 54 -9.15 -18.41 5.50
CA ALA A 54 -9.67 -18.15 6.85
C ALA A 54 -10.83 -17.13 6.84
N VAL A 55 -10.95 -16.34 5.77
CA VAL A 55 -12.04 -15.38 5.53
C VAL A 55 -13.23 -16.05 4.85
N GLU A 56 -13.00 -17.08 4.03
CA GLU A 56 -14.03 -17.82 3.28
C GLU A 56 -15.01 -18.62 4.18
N ALA A 57 -14.54 -19.14 5.31
CA ALA A 57 -15.34 -20.05 6.15
C ALA A 57 -16.41 -19.36 7.04
N TYR A 58 -16.43 -18.03 7.13
CA TYR A 58 -17.28 -17.31 8.11
C TYR A 58 -18.04 -16.07 7.57
N MET A 59 -17.90 -15.74 6.29
CA MET A 59 -18.39 -14.47 5.75
C MET A 59 -19.60 -14.66 4.82
N ALA A 60 -20.81 -14.49 5.36
CA ALA A 60 -22.00 -14.20 4.54
C ALA A 60 -22.00 -12.76 3.99
N THR A 61 -20.96 -11.98 4.32
CA THR A 61 -20.73 -10.58 3.98
C THR A 61 -19.25 -10.47 3.61
N GLY A 62 -18.89 -10.15 2.35
CA GLY A 62 -17.54 -10.27 1.79
C GLY A 62 -16.37 -9.61 2.56
N SER A 63 -15.16 -9.65 2.00
CA SER A 63 -13.95 -9.14 2.66
C SER A 63 -14.13 -7.68 3.12
N PRO A 64 -13.55 -7.25 4.26
CA PRO A 64 -13.56 -5.84 4.67
C PRO A 64 -13.19 -4.88 3.54
N VAL A 65 -12.24 -5.31 2.69
CA VAL A 65 -11.75 -4.56 1.54
C VAL A 65 -12.79 -4.48 0.41
N ASP A 66 -13.56 -5.55 0.15
CA ASP A 66 -14.68 -5.51 -0.81
C ASP A 66 -15.68 -4.43 -0.42
N ALA A 67 -16.02 -4.39 0.86
CA ALA A 67 -16.99 -3.44 1.36
C ALA A 67 -16.44 -2.00 1.35
N ALA A 68 -15.13 -1.80 1.57
CA ALA A 68 -14.47 -0.51 1.42
C ALA A 68 -14.48 0.00 -0.03
N VAL A 69 -14.26 -0.91 -0.99
CA VAL A 69 -14.34 -0.61 -2.43
C VAL A 69 -15.78 -0.27 -2.83
N GLN A 70 -16.77 -1.02 -2.34
CA GLN A 70 -18.19 -0.73 -2.58
C GLN A 70 -18.65 0.60 -1.98
N GLU A 71 -18.09 0.99 -0.83
CA GLU A 71 -18.34 2.28 -0.19
C GLU A 71 -17.59 3.45 -0.84
N GLY A 72 -16.61 3.16 -1.70
CA GLY A 72 -15.91 4.12 -2.53
C GLY A 72 -14.79 4.91 -1.84
N TRP A 73 -14.39 4.55 -0.62
CA TRP A 73 -13.22 5.15 0.04
C TRP A 73 -11.91 4.40 -0.22
N MET A 74 -12.01 3.21 -0.83
CA MET A 74 -10.91 2.48 -1.45
C MET A 74 -11.22 2.18 -2.92
N THR A 75 -10.19 2.02 -3.73
CA THR A 75 -10.31 1.53 -5.10
C THR A 75 -9.16 0.58 -5.44
N VAL A 76 -9.48 -0.48 -6.18
CA VAL A 76 -8.48 -1.32 -6.83
C VAL A 76 -8.00 -0.58 -8.08
N THR A 77 -6.70 -0.44 -8.25
CA THR A 77 -6.14 0.20 -9.45
C THR A 77 -6.12 -0.75 -10.63
N ASP A 78 -5.86 -0.22 -11.82
CA ASP A 78 -5.33 -1.04 -12.91
C ASP A 78 -3.97 -1.64 -12.53
N SER A 79 -3.54 -2.65 -13.28
CA SER A 79 -2.17 -3.16 -13.16
C SER A 79 -1.17 -2.11 -13.64
N PRO A 80 0.06 -2.07 -13.07
CA PRO A 80 1.10 -1.17 -13.56
C PRO A 80 1.32 -1.36 -15.06
N SER A 81 1.65 -0.26 -15.74
CA SER A 81 1.96 -0.25 -17.16
C SER A 81 3.33 -0.91 -17.42
N TYR A 82 3.33 -2.24 -17.51
CA TYR A 82 4.53 -3.04 -17.79
C TYR A 82 5.23 -2.70 -19.12
N ALA A 83 4.51 -2.03 -20.03
CA ALA A 83 5.08 -1.53 -21.27
C ALA A 83 5.91 -0.25 -21.09
N ASN A 84 5.72 0.48 -19.99
CA ASN A 84 6.56 1.63 -19.64
C ASN A 84 7.87 1.13 -19.02
N SER A 85 9.00 1.42 -19.69
CA SER A 85 10.31 0.95 -19.26
C SER A 85 10.72 1.47 -17.89
N ASN A 86 10.30 2.68 -17.51
CA ASN A 86 10.62 3.24 -16.19
C ASN A 86 9.84 2.52 -15.09
N VAL A 87 8.57 2.21 -15.34
CA VAL A 87 7.72 1.44 -14.41
C VAL A 87 8.30 0.04 -14.22
N SER A 88 8.58 -0.69 -15.30
CA SER A 88 9.18 -2.02 -15.20
C SER A 88 10.55 -2.00 -14.52
N ALA A 89 11.41 -1.02 -14.83
CA ALA A 89 12.71 -0.89 -14.22
C ALA A 89 12.64 -0.59 -12.71
N VAL A 90 11.73 0.29 -12.26
CA VAL A 90 11.59 0.57 -10.82
C VAL A 90 11.06 -0.65 -10.09
N MET A 91 10.14 -1.41 -10.69
CA MET A 91 9.62 -2.64 -10.08
C MET A 91 10.71 -3.70 -9.88
N ASP A 92 11.58 -3.90 -10.87
CA ASP A 92 12.72 -4.80 -10.76
C ASP A 92 13.73 -4.30 -9.71
N GLN A 93 14.00 -2.99 -9.67
CA GLN A 93 14.85 -2.40 -8.64
C GLN A 93 14.26 -2.54 -7.24
N THR A 94 12.94 -2.38 -7.08
CA THR A 94 12.24 -2.60 -5.80
C THR A 94 12.40 -4.04 -5.34
N ARG A 95 12.25 -5.00 -6.26
CA ARG A 95 12.48 -6.42 -5.95
C ARG A 95 13.88 -6.65 -5.39
N SER A 96 14.91 -6.17 -6.09
CA SER A 96 16.29 -6.29 -5.63
C SER A 96 16.54 -5.52 -4.33
N PHE A 97 15.96 -4.33 -4.17
CA PHE A 97 16.12 -3.52 -2.96
C PHE A 97 15.60 -4.24 -1.73
N ILE A 98 14.36 -4.73 -1.78
CA ILE A 98 13.72 -5.42 -0.67
C ILE A 98 14.43 -6.74 -0.37
N ALA A 99 14.80 -7.51 -1.39
CA ALA A 99 15.55 -8.76 -1.21
C ALA A 99 16.86 -8.53 -0.43
N ASN A 100 17.61 -7.50 -0.83
CA ASN A 100 18.86 -7.12 -0.16
C ASN A 100 18.61 -6.60 1.26
N ALA A 101 17.64 -5.71 1.46
CA ALA A 101 17.33 -5.12 2.76
C ALA A 101 16.83 -6.17 3.78
N SER A 102 16.02 -7.13 3.33
CA SER A 102 15.48 -8.21 4.15
C SER A 102 16.39 -9.45 4.20
N ASN A 103 17.56 -9.43 3.54
CA ASN A 103 18.48 -10.56 3.39
C ASN A 103 17.76 -11.87 2.98
N ARG A 104 16.84 -11.77 2.00
CA ARG A 104 16.03 -12.86 1.45
C ARG A 104 16.21 -12.96 -0.07
N SER A 105 15.80 -14.08 -0.67
CA SER A 105 15.81 -14.20 -2.14
C SER A 105 14.80 -13.23 -2.77
N GLU A 106 15.10 -12.72 -3.97
CA GLU A 106 14.17 -11.92 -4.78
C GLU A 106 12.88 -12.67 -5.15
N ASP A 107 12.94 -14.00 -5.22
CA ASP A 107 11.77 -14.86 -5.44
C ASP A 107 10.77 -14.84 -4.27
N LEU A 108 11.21 -14.37 -3.10
CA LEU A 108 10.39 -14.23 -1.89
C LEU A 108 9.89 -12.81 -1.68
N VAL A 109 10.18 -11.89 -2.62
CA VAL A 109 9.62 -10.54 -2.60
C VAL A 109 8.25 -10.57 -3.27
N GLU A 110 7.28 -10.05 -2.55
CA GLU A 110 5.88 -10.12 -2.92
C GLU A 110 5.61 -9.26 -4.16
N LYS A 111 4.68 -9.71 -5.01
CA LYS A 111 4.32 -8.96 -6.20
C LYS A 111 3.65 -7.64 -5.81
N ALA A 112 2.89 -7.63 -4.70
CA ALA A 112 2.29 -6.46 -4.10
C ALA A 112 3.29 -5.31 -3.93
N ASP A 113 4.41 -5.56 -3.25
CA ASP A 113 5.49 -4.60 -3.01
C ASP A 113 5.92 -3.88 -4.29
N THR A 114 6.28 -4.67 -5.30
CA THR A 114 6.75 -4.11 -6.57
C THR A 114 5.66 -3.32 -7.29
N GLN A 115 4.40 -3.79 -7.25
CA GLN A 115 3.29 -3.07 -7.90
C GLN A 115 3.01 -1.72 -7.23
N ILE A 116 3.09 -1.64 -5.90
CA ILE A 116 2.91 -0.38 -5.16
C ILE A 116 3.92 0.66 -5.66
N VAL A 117 5.21 0.33 -5.70
CA VAL A 117 6.25 1.28 -6.14
C VAL A 117 6.10 1.62 -7.62
N GLY A 118 5.79 0.63 -8.47
CA GLY A 118 5.57 0.84 -9.90
C GLY A 118 4.41 1.79 -10.18
N LEU A 119 3.26 1.60 -9.53
CA LEU A 119 2.08 2.45 -9.67
C LEU A 119 2.30 3.84 -9.08
N ALA A 120 3.04 3.96 -7.98
CA ALA A 120 3.40 5.24 -7.41
C ALA A 120 4.24 6.07 -8.38
N LEU A 121 5.28 5.47 -9.00
CA LEU A 121 6.05 6.13 -10.05
C LEU A 121 5.19 6.48 -11.27
N GLU A 122 4.30 5.57 -11.68
CA GLU A 122 3.41 5.78 -12.82
C GLU A 122 2.48 6.98 -12.61
N CYS A 123 1.93 7.14 -11.41
CA CYS A 123 1.05 8.27 -11.08
C CYS A 123 1.75 9.62 -11.28
N LEU A 124 2.99 9.71 -10.81
CA LEU A 124 3.83 10.91 -10.93
C LEU A 124 4.28 11.16 -12.38
N LEU A 125 4.69 10.11 -13.10
CA LEU A 125 5.07 10.22 -14.52
C LEU A 125 3.91 10.67 -15.42
N ALA A 126 2.69 10.25 -15.07
CA ALA A 126 1.48 10.58 -15.81
C ALA A 126 0.86 11.94 -15.41
N ASP A 127 1.44 12.64 -14.42
CA ASP A 127 0.90 13.91 -13.89
C ASP A 127 -0.56 13.72 -13.39
N THR A 128 -0.82 12.55 -12.79
CA THR A 128 -2.12 12.18 -12.19
C THR A 128 -2.12 12.28 -10.66
N ALA A 129 -0.99 12.72 -10.10
CA ALA A 129 -0.76 13.00 -8.70
C ALA A 129 0.42 13.98 -8.58
N ASP A 130 0.32 14.96 -7.68
CA ASP A 130 1.44 15.85 -7.34
C ASP A 130 2.41 15.16 -6.36
N SER A 131 1.87 14.30 -5.49
CA SER A 131 2.62 13.51 -4.53
C SER A 131 1.97 12.14 -4.28
N VAL A 132 2.79 11.20 -3.80
CA VAL A 132 2.36 9.86 -3.42
C VAL A 132 2.78 9.55 -1.98
N THR A 133 1.88 8.92 -1.24
CA THR A 133 2.15 8.37 0.09
C THR A 133 1.94 6.86 0.09
N VAL A 134 2.97 6.11 0.45
CA VAL A 134 2.89 4.65 0.66
C VAL A 134 2.68 4.36 2.14
N VAL A 135 1.56 3.73 2.48
CA VAL A 135 1.28 3.29 3.86
C VAL A 135 1.56 1.80 3.95
N THR A 136 2.63 1.43 4.64
CA THR A 136 3.07 0.03 4.78
C THR A 136 3.68 -0.22 6.16
N ASN A 137 3.49 -1.42 6.70
CA ASN A 137 4.23 -1.88 7.88
C ASN A 137 5.52 -2.63 7.49
N ASP A 138 5.76 -2.90 6.20
CA ASP A 138 7.03 -3.43 5.69
C ASP A 138 8.00 -2.28 5.38
N ILE A 139 8.93 -2.03 6.30
CA ILE A 139 9.90 -0.93 6.21
C ILE A 139 10.72 -0.99 4.90
N PRO A 140 11.29 -2.14 4.48
CA PRO A 140 11.89 -2.31 3.17
C PRO A 140 11.08 -1.78 1.98
N LEU A 141 9.76 -1.97 1.96
CA LEU A 141 8.90 -1.46 0.89
C LEU A 141 8.85 0.08 0.91
N GLY A 142 8.62 0.66 2.09
CA GLY A 142 8.61 2.11 2.27
C GLY A 142 9.94 2.76 1.86
N ASP A 143 11.05 2.21 2.33
CA ASP A 143 12.40 2.67 2.00
C ASP A 143 12.70 2.54 0.51
N ALA A 144 12.22 1.48 -0.15
CA ALA A 144 12.36 1.31 -1.59
C ALA A 144 11.65 2.43 -2.35
N ALA A 145 10.41 2.77 -1.97
CA ALA A 145 9.66 3.85 -2.61
C ALA A 145 10.40 5.20 -2.50
N ALA A 146 10.78 5.59 -1.28
CA ALA A 146 11.46 6.87 -1.03
C ALA A 146 12.89 6.93 -1.58
N SER A 147 13.56 5.79 -1.79
CA SER A 147 14.92 5.75 -2.32
C SER A 147 14.97 5.66 -3.84
N LEU A 148 14.04 4.93 -4.47
CA LEU A 148 14.09 4.61 -5.89
C LEU A 148 13.35 5.63 -6.75
N ILE A 149 12.14 6.05 -6.35
CA ILE A 149 11.31 6.94 -7.18
C ILE A 149 12.00 8.30 -7.45
N PRO A 150 12.68 8.96 -6.48
CA PRO A 150 13.39 10.20 -6.75
C PRO A 150 14.50 10.09 -7.82
N GLN A 151 15.04 8.88 -8.07
CA GLN A 151 16.05 8.66 -9.10
C GLN A 151 15.50 8.87 -10.53
N TYR A 152 14.17 8.93 -10.68
CA TYR A 152 13.48 9.24 -11.92
C TYR A 152 13.20 10.73 -12.13
N GLY A 153 13.75 11.60 -11.26
CA GLY A 153 13.67 13.06 -11.40
C GLY A 153 12.59 13.74 -10.57
N PHE A 154 12.01 13.04 -9.60
CA PHE A 154 11.03 13.58 -8.65
C PHE A 154 11.69 14.07 -7.37
N ASP A 155 11.12 15.10 -6.76
CA ASP A 155 11.58 15.59 -5.47
C ASP A 155 11.26 14.58 -4.36
N THR A 156 12.13 14.50 -3.35
CA THR A 156 11.92 13.62 -2.18
C THR A 156 10.68 13.98 -1.37
N GLN A 157 10.12 15.18 -1.56
CA GLN A 157 8.86 15.60 -0.94
C GLN A 157 7.63 15.09 -1.70
N GLN A 158 7.77 14.67 -2.96
CA GLN A 158 6.67 14.10 -3.75
C GLN A 158 6.45 12.62 -3.44
N VAL A 159 7.34 11.99 -2.69
CA VAL A 159 7.28 10.56 -2.36
C VAL A 159 7.53 10.40 -0.88
N THR A 160 6.46 10.13 -0.14
CA THR A 160 6.52 9.85 1.28
C THR A 160 6.04 8.44 1.58
N TRP A 161 6.48 7.90 2.72
CA TRP A 161 5.91 6.68 3.25
C TRP A 161 5.80 6.78 4.76
N CYS A 162 4.87 6.02 5.33
CA CYS A 162 4.71 5.93 6.77
C CYS A 162 4.12 4.56 7.16
N THR A 163 4.31 4.19 8.41
CA THR A 163 3.65 3.02 8.98
C THR A 163 2.16 3.25 9.17
N GLY A 164 1.38 2.18 9.34
CA GLY A 164 -0.03 2.30 9.67
C GLY A 164 -0.26 3.15 10.94
N GLY A 165 0.58 2.97 11.96
CA GLY A 165 0.47 3.71 13.23
C GLY A 165 0.80 5.20 13.14
N GLU A 166 1.72 5.58 12.26
CA GLU A 166 1.96 6.99 11.93
C GLU A 166 0.84 7.58 11.10
N PHE A 167 0.22 6.78 10.23
CA PHE A 167 -0.91 7.19 9.40
C PHE A 167 -2.18 7.44 10.22
N ALA A 168 -2.47 6.55 11.17
CA ALA A 168 -3.55 6.71 12.14
C ALA A 168 -3.17 6.04 13.47
N ALA A 169 -3.32 6.77 14.57
CA ALA A 169 -2.87 6.34 15.89
C ALA A 169 -3.47 4.99 16.33
N GLU A 170 -4.69 4.67 15.92
CA GLU A 170 -5.33 3.40 16.26
C GLU A 170 -4.69 2.18 15.58
N LEU A 171 -3.93 2.38 14.50
CA LEU A 171 -3.13 1.35 13.84
C LEU A 171 -1.76 1.16 14.49
N ALA A 172 -1.33 2.06 15.40
CA ALA A 172 -0.13 1.84 16.19
C ALA A 172 -0.39 0.63 17.09
N ALA A 173 0.38 -0.43 16.92
CA ALA A 173 0.22 -1.63 17.73
C ALA A 173 0.49 -1.29 19.21
N ASP A 174 -0.49 -1.52 20.08
CA ASP A 174 -0.18 -2.18 21.34
C ASP A 174 0.23 -3.61 20.96
N PHE A 175 1.51 -3.79 20.66
CA PHE A 175 2.10 -5.10 20.41
C PHE A 175 2.17 -5.82 21.77
N VAL A 176 1.06 -6.38 22.24
CA VAL A 176 1.13 -7.39 23.30
C VAL A 176 1.77 -8.61 22.66
N SER A 177 3.08 -8.74 22.87
CA SER A 177 3.85 -9.95 22.56
C SER A 177 3.11 -11.15 23.15
N GLU A 178 2.67 -12.10 22.32
CA GLU A 178 2.10 -13.39 22.76
C GLU A 178 3.18 -14.33 23.33
N PHE A 179 4.02 -13.78 24.22
CA PHE A 179 4.97 -14.53 25.04
C PHE A 179 4.90 -14.00 26.47
N GLU A 180 3.84 -14.38 27.18
CA GLU A 180 3.85 -14.60 28.64
C GLU A 180 3.42 -16.04 28.94
#